data_AF-A0A6H5IJ85-F1
#
_entry.id   AF-A0A6H5IJ85-F1
#
_cell.length_a   1.000
_cell.length_b   1.000
_cell.length_c   1.000
_cell.angle_alpha   90.00
_cell.angle_beta   90.00
_cell.angle_gamma   90.00
#
_symmetry.space_group_name_H-M   'P 1'
#
loop_
_entity.id
_entity.type
_entity.pdbx_description
1 polymer ?
#
loop_
_entity_poly.entity_id
_entity_poly.type
_entity_poly.pdbx_seq_one_letter_code
_entity_poly.pdbx_strand_id
1 'polypeptide(L)'
;MLPLNSLWLGYMLNGIGKVAPPSLSPQCEKICQQMIKAEYIGAKVSITRSKCPSYYGLEGIIILDTKCTFKIISKDNVIRSIPKSSCVFKVHFGKFNLEVFGKDLCIRPAERCVKKFKTFNIPKL
;
A
#
# COMPACT_ATOMS: atom_id res chain seq x y z
N MET A 1 16.60 8.33 -0.24
CA MET A 1 15.30 7.60 -0.28
C MET A 1 14.91 7.14 -1.69
N LEU A 2 15.26 7.84 -2.77
CA LEU A 2 14.99 7.40 -4.15
C LEU A 2 15.50 5.98 -4.48
N PRO A 3 16.69 5.53 -4.03
CA PRO A 3 17.17 4.18 -4.31
C PRO A 3 16.25 3.08 -3.74
N LEU A 4 15.73 3.30 -2.53
CA LEU A 4 14.81 2.35 -1.88
C LEU A 4 13.49 2.23 -2.64
N ASN A 5 12.98 3.36 -3.13
CA ASN A 5 11.78 3.35 -3.97
C ASN A 5 12.01 2.64 -5.30
N SER A 6 13.14 2.87 -5.96
CA SER A 6 13.48 2.18 -7.21
C SER A 6 13.56 0.66 -7.04
N LEU A 7 14.14 0.17 -5.94
CA LEU A 7 14.16 -1.26 -5.61
C LEU A 7 12.76 -1.82 -5.42
N TRP A 8 11.92 -1.11 -4.66
CA TRP A 8 10.55 -1.52 -4.41
C TRP A 8 9.70 -1.55 -5.70
N LEU A 9 9.90 -0.57 -6.59
CA LEU A 9 9.26 -0.55 -7.91
C LEU A 9 9.63 -1.78 -8.74
N GLY A 10 10.91 -2.16 -8.78
CA GLY A 10 11.36 -3.36 -9.49
C GLY A 10 10.73 -4.63 -8.92
N TYR A 11 10.71 -4.77 -7.59
CA TYR A 11 10.04 -5.88 -6.90
C TYR A 11 8.55 -5.99 -7.30
N MET A 12 7.81 -4.89 -7.23
CA MET A 12 6.38 -4.87 -7.53
C MET A 12 6.10 -5.14 -9.02
N LEU A 13 6.88 -4.56 -9.93
CA LEU A 13 6.72 -4.78 -11.37
C LEU A 13 7.01 -6.24 -11.75
N ASN A 14 8.01 -6.86 -11.13
CA ASN A 14 8.30 -8.28 -11.33
C ASN A 14 7.18 -9.17 -10.80
N GLY A 15 6.55 -8.80 -9.67
CA GLY A 15 5.43 -9.54 -9.09
C GLY A 15 4.12 -9.41 -9.89
N ILE A 16 3.76 -8.18 -10.27
CA ILE A 16 2.49 -7.86 -10.95
C ILE A 16 2.53 -8.22 -12.46
N GLY A 17 3.70 -8.16 -13.10
CA GLY A 17 3.83 -8.37 -14.54
C GLY A 17 3.29 -7.19 -15.36
N LYS A 18 2.91 -7.44 -16.63
CA LYS A 18 2.34 -6.40 -17.50
C LYS A 18 0.96 -5.97 -17.00
N VAL A 19 0.87 -4.77 -16.44
CA VAL A 19 -0.40 -4.13 -16.07
C VAL A 19 -1.12 -3.70 -17.35
N ALA A 20 -2.12 -4.48 -17.77
CA ALA A 20 -3.09 -4.03 -18.76
C ALA A 20 -4.06 -3.03 -18.10
N PRO A 21 -4.70 -2.12 -18.86
CA PRO A 21 -5.74 -1.25 -18.32
C PRO A 21 -6.80 -2.07 -17.60
N PRO A 22 -7.30 -1.61 -16.44
CA PRO A 22 -8.25 -2.38 -15.65
C PRO A 22 -9.61 -2.41 -16.38
N SER A 23 -9.84 -3.44 -17.18
CA SER A 23 -11.17 -4.01 -17.33
C SER A 23 -11.49 -4.82 -16.06
N LEU A 24 -12.76 -5.09 -15.75
CA LEU A 24 -13.19 -5.96 -14.62
C LEU A 24 -12.79 -7.44 -14.84
N SER A 25 -11.58 -7.69 -15.30
CA SER A 25 -11.05 -9.00 -15.62
C SER A 25 -10.44 -9.67 -14.39
N PRO A 26 -10.30 -11.01 -14.40
CA PRO A 26 -9.63 -11.79 -13.35
C PRO A 26 -8.20 -11.33 -13.00
N GLN A 27 -7.61 -10.47 -13.83
CA GLN A 27 -6.30 -9.89 -13.62
C GLN A 27 -6.29 -8.86 -12.47
N CYS A 28 -7.37 -8.10 -12.29
CA CYS A 28 -7.52 -7.14 -11.19
C CYS A 28 -7.55 -7.83 -9.82
N GLU A 29 -8.22 -8.98 -9.70
CA GLU A 29 -8.24 -9.74 -8.45
C GLU A 29 -6.85 -10.26 -8.07
N LYS A 30 -6.09 -10.77 -9.04
CA LYS A 30 -4.70 -11.20 -8.81
C LYS A 30 -3.82 -10.06 -8.32
N ILE A 31 -3.95 -8.88 -8.94
CA ILE A 31 -3.22 -7.68 -8.53
C ILE A 31 -3.60 -7.29 -7.10
N CYS A 32 -4.89 -7.25 -6.77
CA CYS A 32 -5.35 -6.96 -5.41
C CYS A 32 -4.79 -7.94 -4.38
N GLN A 33 -4.78 -9.25 -4.68
CA GLN A 33 -4.20 -10.25 -3.79
C GLN A 33 -2.69 -10.06 -3.60
N GLN A 34 -1.97 -9.74 -4.68
CA GLN A 34 -0.53 -9.43 -4.60
C GLN A 34 -0.27 -8.18 -3.77
N MET A 35 -1.05 -7.11 -3.95
CA MET A 35 -0.92 -5.89 -3.16
C MET A 35 -1.07 -6.16 -1.66
N ILE A 36 -2.05 -6.97 -1.24
CA ILE A 36 -2.19 -7.28 0.19
C ILE A 36 -1.00 -8.10 0.73
N LYS A 37 -0.39 -8.95 -0.09
CA LYS A 37 0.76 -9.80 0.28
C LYS A 37 2.12 -9.10 0.18
N ALA A 38 2.20 -7.97 -0.52
CA ALA A 38 3.46 -7.31 -0.85
C ALA A 38 4.19 -6.71 0.36
N GLU A 39 5.51 -6.65 0.30
CA GLU A 39 6.32 -5.76 1.16
C GLU A 39 6.00 -4.29 0.81
N TYR A 40 5.85 -3.40 1.79
CA TYR A 40 5.58 -1.98 1.54
C TYR A 40 6.75 -1.05 1.89
N ILE A 41 7.82 -1.56 2.48
CA ILE A 41 9.01 -0.76 2.78
C ILE A 41 9.63 -0.30 1.44
N GLY A 42 9.82 1.00 1.28
CA GLY A 42 10.23 1.65 0.03
C GLY A 42 9.09 2.08 -0.88
N ALA A 43 7.84 1.69 -0.59
CA ALA A 43 6.69 2.14 -1.35
C ALA A 43 6.48 3.65 -1.15
N LYS A 44 6.26 4.35 -2.26
CA LYS A 44 5.77 5.72 -2.23
C LYS A 44 4.25 5.70 -2.08
N VAL A 45 3.73 6.40 -1.09
CA VAL A 45 2.29 6.41 -0.78
C VAL A 45 1.78 7.82 -0.51
N SER A 46 0.49 8.02 -0.79
CA SER A 46 -0.29 9.17 -0.35
C SER A 46 -1.55 8.71 0.38
N ILE A 47 -2.00 9.48 1.37
CA ILE A 47 -3.21 9.16 2.15
C ILE A 47 -4.40 9.85 1.48
N THR A 48 -5.24 9.08 0.78
CA THR A 48 -6.41 9.63 0.06
C THR A 48 -7.67 9.70 0.91
N ARG A 49 -7.76 8.91 1.98
CA ARG A 49 -8.86 8.96 2.95
C ARG A 49 -8.34 8.65 4.34
N SER A 50 -8.81 9.36 5.37
CA SER A 50 -8.50 9.04 6.76
C SER A 50 -9.64 9.41 7.70
N LYS A 51 -9.77 8.73 8.83
CA LYS A 51 -10.63 9.16 9.94
C LYS A 51 -10.10 10.40 10.66
N CYS A 52 -8.79 10.62 10.60
CA CYS A 52 -8.15 11.78 11.21
C CYS A 52 -7.77 12.79 10.11
N PRO A 53 -8.32 14.02 10.12
CA PRO A 53 -8.04 15.00 9.08
C PRO A 53 -6.55 15.34 8.92
N SER A 54 -5.76 15.26 9.98
CA SER A 54 -4.32 15.57 9.95
C SER A 54 -3.48 14.60 9.10
N TYR A 55 -4.02 13.40 8.80
CA TYR A 55 -3.34 12.45 7.94
C TYR A 55 -3.73 12.58 6.47
N TYR A 56 -4.88 13.16 6.16
CA TYR A 56 -5.34 13.31 4.79
C TYR A 56 -4.34 14.14 3.98
N GLY A 57 -3.97 13.66 2.79
CA GLY A 57 -3.05 14.35 1.89
C GLY A 57 -1.56 14.19 2.21
N LEU A 58 -1.18 13.56 3.33
CA LEU A 58 0.23 13.25 3.58
C LEU A 58 0.77 12.32 2.49
N GLU A 59 1.99 12.60 2.03
CA GLU A 59 2.70 11.85 0.99
C GLU A 59 4.13 11.58 1.44
N GLY A 60 4.63 10.37 1.19
CA GLY A 60 6.01 10.04 1.48
C GLY A 60 6.39 8.61 1.12
N ILE A 61 7.53 8.17 1.63
CA ILE A 61 8.04 6.80 1.43
C ILE A 61 7.91 6.04 2.75
N ILE A 62 7.36 4.82 2.69
CA ILE A 62 7.28 3.94 3.85
C ILE A 62 8.69 3.44 4.19
N ILE A 63 9.12 3.65 5.42
CA ILE A 63 10.43 3.22 5.93
C ILE A 63 10.32 2.08 6.96
N LEU A 64 9.13 1.89 7.54
CA LEU A 64 8.85 0.79 8.45
C LEU A 64 7.41 0.32 8.28
N ASP A 65 7.26 -0.99 8.16
CA ASP A 65 5.98 -1.69 8.13
C ASP A 65 5.83 -2.56 9.38
N THR A 66 4.90 -2.21 10.26
CA THR A 66 4.56 -3.02 11.44
C THR A 66 3.13 -3.54 11.32
N LYS A 67 2.66 -4.35 12.29
CA LYS A 67 1.31 -4.92 12.26
C LYS A 67 0.22 -3.89 11.93
N CYS A 68 0.16 -2.77 12.64
CA CYS A 68 -0.96 -1.82 12.53
C CYS A 68 -0.54 -0.40 12.09
N THR A 69 0.75 -0.15 11.89
CA THR A 69 1.25 1.18 11.55
C THR A 69 2.26 1.15 10.42
N PHE A 70 2.30 2.24 9.66
CA PHE A 70 3.40 2.57 8.77
C PHE A 70 4.17 3.75 9.34
N LYS A 71 5.51 3.72 9.33
CA LYS A 71 6.29 4.96 9.43
C LYS A 71 6.60 5.45 8.03
N ILE A 72 6.28 6.71 7.78
CA ILE A 72 6.45 7.35 6.49
C ILE A 72 7.40 8.53 6.67
N ILE A 73 8.42 8.63 5.83
CA ILE A 73 9.21 9.86 5.69
C ILE A 73 8.58 10.74 4.62
N SER A 74 8.17 11.93 5.02
CA SER A 74 7.53 12.92 4.15
C SER A 74 8.58 13.82 3.47
N LYS A 75 8.15 14.65 2.50
CA LYS A 75 9.06 15.56 1.75
C LYS A 75 9.74 16.62 2.64
N ASP A 76 9.14 16.93 3.78
CA ASP A 76 9.68 17.79 4.84
C ASP A 76 10.75 17.08 5.70
N ASN A 77 11.17 15.85 5.33
CA ASN A 77 12.07 14.98 6.08
C ASN A 77 11.56 14.61 7.48
N VAL A 78 10.27 14.78 7.77
CA VAL A 78 9.67 14.37 9.03
C VAL A 78 9.14 12.94 8.93
N ILE A 79 9.47 12.12 9.92
CA ILE A 79 8.96 10.76 10.05
C ILE A 79 7.64 10.80 10.82
N ARG A 80 6.58 10.27 10.21
CA ARG A 80 5.23 10.22 10.78
C ARG A 80 4.78 8.78 10.92
N SER A 81 4.26 8.42 12.09
CA SER A 81 3.69 7.09 12.36
C SER A 81 2.19 7.13 12.03
N ILE A 82 1.78 6.42 11.00
CA ILE A 82 0.41 6.43 10.48
C ILE A 82 -0.31 5.13 10.86
N PRO A 83 -1.46 5.19 11.55
CA PRO A 83 -2.29 4.02 11.82
C PRO A 83 -2.98 3.54 10.53
N LYS A 84 -2.79 2.27 10.19
CA LYS A 84 -3.31 1.68 8.96
C LYS A 84 -4.83 1.55 8.98
N SER A 85 -5.41 1.13 10.11
CA SER A 85 -6.85 0.83 10.25
C SER A 85 -7.77 2.01 9.96
N SER A 86 -7.26 3.24 10.01
CA SER A 86 -8.02 4.46 9.82
C SER A 86 -7.73 5.17 8.50
N CYS A 87 -6.93 4.58 7.59
CA CYS A 87 -6.48 5.24 6.37
C CYS A 87 -6.70 4.37 5.12
N VAL A 88 -6.91 5.04 3.98
CA VAL A 88 -6.75 4.47 2.64
C VAL A 88 -5.47 5.04 2.04
N PHE A 89 -4.60 4.15 1.58
CA PHE A 89 -3.31 4.49 1.00
C PHE A 89 -3.39 4.34 -0.51
N LYS A 90 -3.11 5.41 -1.25
CA LYS A 90 -2.79 5.35 -2.67
C LYS A 90 -1.31 5.05 -2.82
N VAL A 91 -1.01 3.90 -3.40
CA VAL A 91 0.32 3.38 -3.63
C VAL A 91 0.74 3.72 -5.06
N HIS A 92 1.89 4.37 -5.20
CA HIS A 92 2.39 4.85 -6.49
C HIS A 92 3.44 3.87 -7.05
N PHE A 93 3.19 3.30 -8.23
CA PHE A 93 4.18 2.48 -8.93
C PHE A 93 4.14 2.67 -10.45
N GLY A 94 5.21 3.24 -11.00
CA GLY A 94 5.30 3.58 -12.43
C GLY A 94 4.23 4.60 -12.83
N LYS A 95 3.43 4.26 -13.87
CA LYS A 95 2.31 5.09 -14.35
C LYS A 95 0.98 4.77 -13.67
N PHE A 96 0.95 3.77 -12.78
CA PHE A 96 -0.25 3.28 -12.14
C PHE A 96 -0.30 3.68 -10.67
N ASN A 97 -1.53 3.81 -10.18
CA ASN A 97 -1.80 4.05 -8.77
C ASN A 97 -2.87 3.06 -8.35
N LEU A 98 -2.65 2.39 -7.21
CA LEU A 98 -3.65 1.51 -6.61
C LEU A 98 -4.00 1.99 -5.22
N GLU A 99 -5.28 1.94 -4.88
CA GLU A 99 -5.74 2.24 -3.53
C GLU A 99 -5.84 0.96 -2.72
N VAL A 100 -5.33 1.00 -1.50
CA VAL A 100 -5.37 -0.12 -0.56
C VAL A 100 -5.97 0.38 0.75
N PHE A 101 -6.98 -0.35 1.25
CA PHE A 101 -7.53 -0.11 2.57
C PHE A 101 -6.52 -0.55 3.62
N GLY A 102 -6.04 0.39 4.44
CA GLY A 102 -5.02 0.08 5.44
C GLY A 102 -5.50 -0.95 6.48
N LYS A 103 -6.82 -1.04 6.73
CA LYS A 103 -7.41 -2.10 7.56
C LYS A 103 -7.03 -3.51 7.09
N ASP A 104 -6.90 -3.74 5.79
CA ASP A 104 -6.52 -5.05 5.25
C ASP A 104 -5.02 -5.35 5.42
N LEU A 105 -4.22 -4.29 5.65
CA LEU A 105 -2.79 -4.34 5.93
C LEU A 105 -2.47 -4.37 7.43
N CYS A 106 -3.49 -4.43 8.31
CA CYS A 106 -3.33 -4.52 9.78
C CYS A 106 -2.86 -5.91 10.27
N ILE A 107 -1.87 -6.48 9.60
CA ILE A 107 -1.29 -7.79 9.85
C ILE A 107 0.23 -7.64 9.67
N ARG A 108 1.03 -8.42 10.42
CA ARG A 108 2.49 -8.32 10.28
C ARG A 108 2.89 -8.69 8.84
N PRO A 109 3.87 -8.00 8.22
CA PRO A 109 4.28 -8.27 6.83
C PRO A 109 4.54 -9.75 6.55
N ALA A 110 5.30 -10.42 7.43
CA ALA A 110 5.59 -11.85 7.33
C ALA A 110 4.34 -12.74 7.36
N GLU A 111 3.29 -12.33 8.07
CA GLU A 111 2.02 -13.07 8.18
C GLU A 111 1.08 -12.80 6.98
N ARG A 112 1.28 -11.70 6.23
CA ARG A 112 0.42 -11.35 5.08
C ARG A 112 0.56 -12.36 3.93
N CYS A 113 1.75 -12.88 3.70
CA CYS A 113 2.05 -13.80 2.59
C CYS A 113 1.20 -15.10 2.60
N VAL A 114 0.83 -15.58 3.79
CA VAL A 114 0.11 -16.85 3.99
C VAL A 114 -1.42 -16.68 4.12
N LYS A 115 -1.92 -15.45 4.11
CA LYS A 115 -3.35 -15.17 4.30
C LYS A 115 -4.18 -15.65 3.10
N LYS A 116 -5.25 -16.39 3.38
CA LYS A 116 -6.30 -16.76 2.40
C LYS A 116 -7.37 -15.66 2.37
N PHE A 117 -7.77 -15.24 1.16
CA PHE A 117 -8.75 -14.18 0.97
C PHE A 117 -10.18 -14.73 0.95
N LYS A 118 -11.12 -14.00 1.58
CA LYS A 118 -12.56 -14.20 1.40
C LYS A 118 -13.08 -13.10 0.47
N THR A 119 -13.84 -13.46 -0.55
CA THR A 119 -14.21 -12.60 -1.70
C THR A 119 -15.16 -11.44 -1.36
N PHE A 120 -15.75 -11.38 -0.16
CA PHE A 120 -16.77 -10.39 0.15
C PHE A 120 -16.45 -9.60 1.42
N ASN A 121 -16.06 -8.33 1.22
CA ASN A 121 -16.22 -7.26 2.20
C ASN A 121 -16.48 -5.98 1.43
N ILE A 122 -17.61 -5.33 1.70
CA ILE A 122 -17.82 -3.93 1.30
C ILE A 122 -17.02 -3.09 2.30
N PRO A 123 -15.88 -2.50 1.92
CA PRO A 123 -15.01 -1.85 2.89
C PRO A 123 -15.67 -0.54 3.34
N LYS A 124 -16.04 -0.47 4.62
CA LYS A 124 -16.33 0.79 5.30
C LYS A 124 -15.03 1.30 5.92
N LEU A 125 -14.73 2.57 5.72
CA LEU A 125 -13.68 3.27 6.47
C LEU A 125 -14.02 3.27 7.96
#